data_AF-A0AAP0WT19-F1
#
_entry.id   AF-A0AAP0WT19-F1
#
_cell.length_a   1.000
_cell.length_b   1.000
_cell.length_c   1.000
_cell.angle_alpha   90.00
_cell.angle_beta   90.00
_cell.angle_gamma   90.00
#
_symmetry.space_group_name_H-M   'P 1'
#
loop_
_entity.id
_entity.type
_entity.pdbx_description
1 polymer ?
#
loop_
_entity_poly.entity_id
_entity_poly.type
_entity_poly.pdbx_seq_one_letter_code
_entity_poly.pdbx_strand_id
1 'polypeptide(L)'
;MEDFLSLLFSTYALVRREQWRILTRKCTRGDNRWIVVGDLDDLLDHKEKLGGAYRDAWSFEVFRNSVNGIGAIDLGFMGYQFTWQNKRGGEGNVRERLDKVLVLGEWWCLFFDSALVCHLEGIGSEHLPLMLNTKPFTRRRKIPFRFNLRWIKEDECREIVRGNWWNSVLGFRMY
;
A
#
# COMPACT_ATOMS: atom_id res chain seq x y z
N MET A 1 -7.68 -22.89 -3.42
CA MET A 1 -7.54 -21.46 -3.75
C MET A 1 -8.33 -20.77 -2.67
N GLU A 2 -7.69 -20.06 -1.75
CA GLU A 2 -8.41 -19.27 -0.75
C GLU A 2 -8.76 -17.94 -1.42
N ASP A 3 -10.04 -17.70 -1.64
CA ASP A 3 -10.52 -16.49 -2.28
C ASP A 3 -10.49 -15.36 -1.24
N PHE A 4 -9.47 -14.51 -1.31
CA PHE A 4 -9.43 -13.25 -0.58
C PHE A 4 -10.25 -12.23 -1.35
N LEU A 5 -11.21 -11.60 -0.68
CA LEU A 5 -11.80 -10.38 -1.23
C LEU A 5 -10.82 -9.23 -1.02
N SER A 6 -10.16 -8.77 -2.08
CA SER A 6 -9.42 -7.50 -2.10
C SER A 6 -10.35 -6.38 -2.56
N LEU A 7 -10.55 -5.36 -1.72
CA LEU A 7 -11.32 -4.16 -2.07
C LEU A 7 -10.37 -2.98 -2.30
N LEU A 8 -10.36 -2.44 -3.52
CA LEU A 8 -9.81 -1.11 -3.81
C LEU A 8 -10.85 -0.06 -3.39
N PHE A 9 -10.49 0.82 -2.48
CA PHE A 9 -11.39 1.86 -2.02
C PHE A 9 -11.49 3.00 -3.04
N SER A 10 -12.69 3.54 -3.18
CA SER A 10 -12.93 4.68 -4.07
C SER A 10 -12.59 5.98 -3.37
N THR A 11 -11.95 6.89 -4.12
CA THR A 11 -11.75 8.28 -3.71
C THR A 11 -13.09 9.04 -3.60
N TYR A 12 -14.16 8.59 -4.27
CA TYR A 12 -15.50 9.20 -4.13
C TYR A 12 -16.18 8.85 -2.80
N ALA A 13 -16.48 9.86 -1.98
CA ALA A 13 -17.02 9.69 -0.63
C ALA A 13 -18.29 8.82 -0.54
N LEU A 14 -19.23 8.95 -1.50
CA LEU A 14 -20.45 8.13 -1.53
C LEU A 14 -20.16 6.65 -1.78
N VAL A 15 -19.25 6.36 -2.70
CA VAL A 15 -18.82 4.99 -3.01
C VAL A 15 -18.06 4.41 -1.82
N ARG A 16 -17.19 5.20 -1.20
CA ARG A 16 -16.43 4.82 0.01
C ARG A 16 -17.37 4.42 1.16
N ARG A 17 -18.41 5.22 1.40
CA ARG A 17 -19.44 4.92 2.42
C ARG A 17 -20.15 3.61 2.14
N GLU A 18 -20.49 3.35 0.88
CA GLU A 18 -21.13 2.09 0.48
C GLU A 18 -20.18 0.89 0.63
N GLN A 19 -18.90 1.05 0.28
CA GLN A 19 -17.86 0.03 0.50
C GLN A 19 -17.70 -0.32 1.97
N TRP A 20 -17.65 0.68 2.86
CA TRP A 20 -17.67 0.47 4.31
C TRP A 20 -18.93 -0.27 4.76
N ARG A 21 -20.10 0.12 4.24
CA ARG A 21 -21.37 -0.57 4.56
C ARG A 21 -21.35 -2.04 4.14
N ILE A 22 -20.73 -2.38 3.00
CA ILE A 22 -20.58 -3.76 2.53
C ILE A 22 -19.67 -4.55 3.47
N LEU A 23 -18.51 -3.97 3.85
CA LEU A 23 -17.59 -4.60 4.80
C LEU A 23 -18.26 -4.86 6.15
N THR A 24 -18.94 -3.86 6.72
CA THR A 24 -19.68 -4.02 7.98
C THR A 24 -20.71 -5.14 7.88
N ARG A 25 -21.46 -5.23 6.78
CA ARG A 25 -22.44 -6.32 6.56
C ARG A 25 -21.80 -7.70 6.43
N LYS A 26 -20.59 -7.80 5.89
CA LYS A 26 -19.84 -9.07 5.82
C LYS A 26 -19.41 -9.50 7.22
N CYS A 27 -18.84 -8.59 8.00
CA CYS A 27 -18.44 -8.85 9.38
C CYS A 27 -19.62 -9.31 10.25
N THR A 28 -20.77 -8.62 10.16
CA THR A 28 -21.95 -9.00 10.96
C THR A 28 -22.54 -10.35 10.59
N ARG A 29 -22.24 -10.87 9.40
CA ARG A 29 -22.62 -12.22 8.94
C ARG A 29 -21.58 -13.30 9.28
N GLY A 30 -20.49 -12.93 9.95
CA GLY A 30 -19.38 -13.84 10.27
C GLY A 30 -18.46 -14.16 9.08
N ASP A 31 -18.57 -13.42 7.96
CA ASP A 31 -17.64 -13.54 6.83
C ASP A 31 -16.36 -12.77 7.17
N ASN A 32 -15.42 -13.46 7.82
CA ASN A 32 -14.21 -12.85 8.37
C ASN A 32 -12.95 -13.08 7.50
N ARG A 33 -13.14 -13.56 6.27
CA ARG A 33 -12.04 -13.97 5.36
C ARG A 33 -11.81 -12.93 4.27
N TRP A 34 -11.57 -11.71 4.67
CA TRP A 34 -11.30 -10.62 3.74
C TRP A 34 -10.14 -9.77 4.25
N ILE A 35 -9.58 -9.02 3.30
CA ILE A 35 -8.45 -8.14 3.51
C ILE A 35 -8.69 -6.90 2.66
N VAL A 36 -8.47 -5.73 3.25
CA VAL A 36 -8.46 -4.47 2.52
C VAL A 36 -7.01 -4.09 2.25
N VAL A 37 -6.66 -3.86 0.99
CA VAL A 37 -5.32 -3.43 0.57
C VAL A 37 -5.43 -2.27 -0.40
N GLY A 38 -4.66 -1.22 -0.15
CA GLY A 38 -4.46 -0.12 -1.09
C GLY A 38 -4.86 1.22 -0.50
N ASP A 39 -5.09 2.18 -1.39
CA ASP A 39 -5.41 3.57 -1.07
C ASP A 39 -6.80 3.69 -0.42
N LEU A 40 -6.82 4.10 0.85
CA LEU A 40 -8.04 4.36 1.61
C LEU A 40 -8.40 5.85 1.64
N ASP A 41 -7.49 6.69 1.15
CA ASP A 41 -7.63 8.15 1.04
C ASP A 41 -8.06 8.79 2.38
N ASP A 42 -7.59 8.22 3.50
CA ASP A 42 -7.84 8.72 4.86
C ASP A 42 -6.76 8.27 5.85
N LEU A 43 -6.70 8.96 6.99
CA LEU A 43 -5.65 8.84 8.00
C LEU A 43 -6.25 8.34 9.31
N LEU A 44 -5.55 7.42 9.98
CA LEU A 44 -5.90 6.94 11.32
C LEU A 44 -5.44 7.92 12.40
N ASP A 45 -4.36 8.66 12.16
CA ASP A 45 -3.73 9.52 13.15
C ASP A 45 -2.78 10.55 12.50
N HIS A 46 -2.42 11.57 13.28
CA HIS A 46 -1.51 12.64 12.89
C HIS A 46 -0.14 12.17 12.42
N LYS A 47 0.40 11.11 13.03
CA LYS A 47 1.69 10.51 12.65
C LYS A 47 1.71 10.02 11.19
N GLU A 48 0.55 9.88 10.56
CA GLU A 48 0.43 9.48 9.16
C GLU A 48 0.51 10.66 8.20
N LYS A 49 0.76 11.88 8.68
CA LYS A 49 0.89 13.10 7.88
C LYS A 49 2.14 13.88 8.26
N LEU A 50 2.83 14.41 7.25
CA LEU A 50 3.90 15.37 7.38
C LEU A 50 3.65 16.58 6.46
N GLY A 51 3.80 17.78 7.01
CA GLY A 51 3.55 19.04 6.29
C GLY A 51 2.08 19.39 6.12
N GLY A 52 1.82 20.57 5.55
CA GLY A 52 0.48 21.11 5.36
C GLY A 52 -0.20 21.55 6.67
N ALA A 53 -1.50 21.82 6.60
CA ALA A 53 -2.27 22.27 7.75
C ALA A 53 -2.43 21.17 8.80
N TYR A 54 -2.41 21.58 10.07
CA TYR A 54 -2.80 20.73 11.18
C TYR A 54 -4.27 20.34 11.03
N ARG A 55 -4.56 19.04 11.20
CA ARG A 55 -5.92 18.50 11.20
C ARG A 55 -6.35 18.29 12.63
N ASP A 56 -7.55 18.64 13.05
CA ASP A 56 -7.96 18.31 14.41
C ASP A 56 -8.10 16.79 14.63
N ALA A 57 -7.92 16.35 15.88
CA ALA A 57 -8.01 14.94 16.26
C ALA A 57 -9.37 14.30 15.87
N TRP A 58 -10.46 15.06 15.97
CA TRP A 58 -11.81 14.61 15.60
C TRP A 58 -11.92 14.23 14.11
N SER A 59 -11.09 14.82 13.24
CA SER A 59 -11.11 14.54 11.80
C SER A 59 -10.62 13.14 11.44
N PHE A 60 -9.92 12.45 12.36
CA PHE A 60 -9.49 11.06 12.19
C PHE A 60 -10.49 10.06 12.79
N GLU A 61 -11.39 10.52 13.66
CA GLU A 61 -12.29 9.65 14.42
C GLU A 61 -13.26 8.90 13.51
N VAL A 62 -13.76 9.52 12.45
CA VAL A 62 -14.70 8.88 11.53
C VAL A 62 -14.10 7.62 10.91
N PHE A 63 -12.88 7.74 10.39
CA PHE A 63 -12.16 6.62 9.79
C PHE A 63 -11.75 5.58 10.83
N ARG A 64 -11.17 6.03 11.94
CA ARG A 64 -10.76 5.16 13.05
C ARG A 64 -11.93 4.35 13.62
N ASN A 65 -13.09 4.98 13.80
CA ASN A 65 -14.30 4.31 14.27
C ASN A 65 -14.86 3.34 13.23
N SER A 66 -14.72 3.63 11.93
CA SER A 66 -15.13 2.70 10.87
C SER A 66 -14.27 1.43 10.88
N VAL A 67 -12.95 1.59 11.00
CA VAL A 67 -11.98 0.49 11.11
C VAL A 67 -12.24 -0.34 12.38
N ASN A 68 -12.32 0.33 13.54
CA ASN A 68 -12.59 -0.31 14.83
C ASN A 68 -13.95 -0.99 14.87
N GLY A 69 -14.98 -0.37 14.28
CA GLY A 69 -16.36 -0.87 14.29
C GLY A 69 -16.54 -2.19 13.55
N ILE A 70 -15.62 -2.53 12.64
CA ILE A 70 -15.59 -3.84 11.98
C ILE A 70 -14.52 -4.77 12.56
N GLY A 71 -13.84 -4.39 13.65
CA GLY A 71 -12.78 -5.18 14.29
C GLY A 71 -11.52 -5.34 13.43
N ALA A 72 -11.30 -4.44 12.48
CA ALA A 72 -10.13 -4.49 11.61
C ALA A 72 -8.90 -3.91 12.32
N ILE A 73 -7.74 -4.48 12.00
CA ILE A 73 -6.43 -4.02 12.45
C ILE A 73 -5.61 -3.59 11.25
N ASP A 74 -4.88 -2.47 11.38
CA ASP A 74 -3.82 -2.10 10.45
C ASP A 74 -2.61 -2.99 10.73
N LEU A 75 -2.16 -3.75 9.71
CA LEU A 75 -0.99 -4.63 9.84
C LEU A 75 0.33 -3.89 10.05
N GLY A 76 0.34 -2.57 9.90
CA GLY A 76 1.57 -1.79 9.89
C GLY A 76 2.35 -2.02 8.60
N PHE A 77 3.65 -1.72 8.63
CA PHE A 77 4.52 -1.77 7.44
C PHE A 77 6.01 -1.73 7.79
N MET A 78 6.82 -2.10 6.80
CA MET A 78 8.27 -1.92 6.74
C MET A 78 8.62 -0.95 5.60
N GLY A 79 9.66 -0.14 5.80
CA GLY A 79 10.14 0.82 4.80
C GLY A 79 9.73 2.27 5.12
N TYR A 80 9.60 3.09 4.08
CA TYR A 80 9.33 4.52 4.22
C TYR A 80 7.94 4.81 4.81
N GLN A 81 7.78 5.78 5.70
CA GLN A 81 6.55 5.98 6.47
C GLN A 81 5.33 6.44 5.66
N PHE A 82 5.54 7.19 4.59
CA PHE A 82 4.46 7.80 3.81
C PHE A 82 4.31 7.06 2.48
N THR A 83 3.06 6.89 2.03
CA THR A 83 2.75 6.20 0.78
C THR A 83 2.29 7.15 -0.31
N TRP A 84 2.00 8.41 0.01
CA TRP A 84 1.67 9.47 -0.94
C TRP A 84 2.46 10.74 -0.68
N GLN A 85 2.77 11.49 -1.75
CA GLN A 85 3.30 12.85 -1.67
C GLN A 85 2.77 13.75 -2.79
N ASN A 86 2.51 15.02 -2.46
CA ASN A 86 1.99 16.01 -3.42
C ASN A 86 3.04 16.59 -4.39
N LYS A 87 4.29 16.09 -4.35
CA LYS A 87 5.45 16.51 -5.16
C LYS A 87 5.79 18.02 -5.15
N ARG A 88 5.25 18.80 -4.21
CA ARG A 88 5.62 20.22 -4.06
C ARG A 88 6.96 20.35 -3.34
N GLY A 89 7.70 21.42 -3.64
CA GLY A 89 8.96 21.74 -2.96
C GLY A 89 8.76 22.56 -1.67
N GLY A 90 9.79 22.58 -0.82
CA GLY A 90 9.84 23.41 0.39
C GLY A 90 8.73 23.10 1.39
N GLU A 91 8.24 24.14 2.07
CA GLU A 91 7.17 24.05 3.09
C GLU A 91 5.82 23.59 2.53
N GLY A 92 5.63 23.66 1.21
CA GLY A 92 4.43 23.15 0.55
C GLY A 92 4.41 21.63 0.37
N ASN A 93 5.52 20.94 0.67
CA ASN A 93 5.59 19.48 0.57
C ASN A 93 4.71 18.83 1.64
N VAL A 94 3.77 18.01 1.19
CA VAL A 94 2.88 17.23 2.07
C VAL A 94 3.08 15.76 1.74
N ARG A 95 3.25 14.94 2.78
CA ARG A 95 3.36 13.48 2.67
C ARG A 95 2.35 12.82 3.60
N GLU A 96 1.69 11.79 3.11
CA GLU A 96 0.63 11.09 3.83
C GLU A 96 0.77 9.58 3.66
N ARG A 97 0.34 8.81 4.65
CA ARG A 97 0.17 7.36 4.52
C ARG A 97 -1.30 7.09 4.20
N LEU A 98 -1.64 7.01 2.92
CA LEU A 98 -3.01 6.75 2.44
C LEU A 98 -3.25 5.27 2.15
N ASP A 99 -2.26 4.61 1.55
CA ASP A 99 -2.29 3.17 1.32
C ASP A 99 -2.06 2.36 2.62
N LYS A 100 -2.94 1.39 2.91
CA LYS A 100 -2.86 0.50 4.10
C LYS A 100 -3.25 -0.94 3.78
N VAL A 101 -2.94 -1.83 4.73
CA VAL A 101 -3.49 -3.20 4.77
C VAL A 101 -4.28 -3.38 6.06
N LEU A 102 -5.60 -3.53 5.92
CA LEU A 102 -6.49 -3.80 7.05
C LEU A 102 -7.00 -5.24 7.00
N VAL A 103 -6.95 -5.93 8.14
CA VAL A 103 -7.36 -7.33 8.26
C VAL A 103 -8.20 -7.55 9.51
N LEU A 104 -9.00 -8.62 9.52
CA LEU A 104 -9.71 -9.06 10.71
C LEU A 104 -8.80 -9.89 11.62
N GLY A 105 -8.64 -9.43 12.87
CA GLY A 105 -7.63 -9.93 13.78
C GLY A 105 -7.66 -11.44 14.02
N GLU A 106 -8.81 -12.05 14.29
CA GLU A 106 -8.84 -13.46 14.72
C GLU A 106 -8.46 -14.44 13.60
N TRP A 107 -9.13 -14.38 12.45
CA TRP A 107 -8.83 -15.27 11.33
C TRP A 107 -7.45 -14.99 10.73
N TRP A 108 -7.09 -13.71 10.55
CA TRP A 108 -5.80 -13.36 9.98
C TRP A 108 -4.64 -13.83 10.85
N CYS A 109 -4.69 -13.56 12.16
CA CYS A 109 -3.62 -13.94 13.08
C CYS A 109 -3.42 -15.47 13.17
N LEU A 110 -4.46 -16.27 12.91
CA LEU A 110 -4.35 -17.73 12.92
C LEU A 110 -3.61 -18.30 11.70
N PHE A 111 -3.74 -17.67 10.52
CA PHE A 111 -3.22 -18.21 9.26
C PHE A 111 -2.04 -17.43 8.67
N PHE A 112 -1.86 -16.17 9.09
CA PHE A 112 -0.90 -15.21 8.52
C PHE A 112 -0.15 -14.41 9.60
N ASP A 113 0.16 -15.05 10.72
CA ASP A 113 0.91 -14.48 11.86
C ASP A 113 2.25 -13.83 11.47
N SER A 114 2.84 -14.31 10.40
CA SER A 114 4.14 -13.89 9.87
C SER A 114 4.02 -12.92 8.71
N ALA A 115 2.81 -12.46 8.35
CA ALA A 115 2.65 -11.58 7.19
C ALA A 115 3.35 -10.24 7.38
N LEU A 116 3.96 -9.74 6.29
CA LEU A 116 4.67 -8.47 6.27
C LEU A 116 4.14 -7.59 5.17
N VAL A 117 3.99 -6.31 5.49
CA VAL A 117 3.67 -5.25 4.53
C VAL A 117 4.92 -4.42 4.31
N CYS A 118 5.28 -4.16 3.05
CA CYS A 118 6.41 -3.33 2.69
C CYS A 118 5.96 -2.18 1.78
N HIS A 119 6.44 -0.98 2.05
CA HIS A 119 6.36 0.14 1.11
C HIS A 119 7.57 0.05 0.18
N LEU A 120 7.32 -0.14 -1.11
CA LEU A 120 8.37 -0.23 -2.12
C LEU A 120 8.73 1.16 -2.64
N GLU A 121 10.01 1.36 -2.97
CA GLU A 121 10.43 2.57 -3.67
C GLU A 121 9.82 2.61 -5.07
N GLY A 122 9.27 3.78 -5.43
CA GLY A 122 8.66 4.02 -6.73
C GLY A 122 9.15 5.34 -7.31
N ILE A 123 9.47 5.36 -8.61
CA ILE A 123 9.84 6.57 -9.34
C ILE A 123 8.66 6.95 -10.24
N GLY A 124 8.32 8.25 -10.26
CA GLY A 124 7.33 8.81 -11.19
C GLY A 124 5.89 8.84 -10.67
N SER A 125 5.52 8.00 -9.70
CA SER A 125 4.21 8.04 -9.03
C SER A 125 4.19 9.01 -7.84
N GLU A 126 3.04 9.59 -7.54
CA GLU A 126 2.81 10.27 -6.26
C GLU A 126 2.59 9.27 -5.12
N HIS A 127 2.22 8.03 -5.46
CA HIS A 127 2.10 6.91 -4.53
C HIS A 127 3.30 5.96 -4.57
N LEU A 128 3.63 5.37 -3.42
CA LEU A 128 4.53 4.22 -3.30
C LEU A 128 3.75 2.91 -3.41
N PRO A 129 4.24 1.90 -4.16
CA PRO A 129 3.61 0.60 -4.20
C PRO A 129 3.61 -0.10 -2.84
N LEU A 130 2.48 -0.69 -2.46
CA LEU A 130 2.39 -1.61 -1.32
C LEU A 130 2.63 -3.06 -1.77
N MET A 131 3.44 -3.78 -0.99
CA MET A 131 3.61 -5.23 -1.12
C MET A 131 3.18 -5.92 0.17
N LEU A 132 2.22 -6.82 0.07
CA LEU A 132 1.87 -7.74 1.14
C LEU A 132 2.48 -9.12 0.87
N ASN A 133 3.31 -9.59 1.80
CA ASN A 133 3.89 -10.92 1.77
C ASN A 133 3.32 -11.76 2.92
N THR A 134 2.42 -12.68 2.60
CA THR A 134 1.79 -13.57 3.57
C THR A 134 2.66 -14.73 4.03
N LYS A 135 3.82 -14.96 3.38
CA LYS A 135 4.73 -16.09 3.67
C LYS A 135 6.21 -15.68 3.53
N PRO A 136 6.71 -14.69 4.30
CA PRO A 136 8.03 -14.11 4.07
C PRO A 136 9.19 -15.07 4.33
N PHE A 137 8.98 -16.11 5.14
CA PHE A 137 10.00 -17.11 5.47
C PHE A 137 10.02 -18.32 4.51
N THR A 138 9.12 -18.36 3.52
CA THR A 138 9.19 -19.42 2.50
C THR A 138 10.36 -19.17 1.54
N ARG A 139 11.06 -20.26 1.16
CA ARG A 139 12.25 -20.21 0.31
C ARG A 139 11.97 -19.39 -0.95
N ARG A 140 12.62 -18.22 -1.07
CA ARG A 140 12.49 -17.33 -2.23
C ARG A 140 12.73 -18.13 -3.51
N ARG A 141 11.72 -18.20 -4.38
CA ARG A 141 11.91 -18.68 -5.75
C ARG A 141 12.74 -17.64 -6.49
N LYS A 142 13.68 -18.08 -7.34
CA LYS A 142 14.35 -17.18 -8.28
C LYS A 142 13.28 -16.55 -9.17
N ILE A 143 13.03 -15.26 -8.99
CA ILE A 143 12.15 -14.50 -9.89
C ILE A 143 12.98 -14.22 -11.14
N PRO A 144 12.54 -14.63 -12.33
CA PRO A 144 13.25 -14.28 -13.55
C PRO A 144 13.16 -12.77 -13.77
N PHE A 145 14.28 -12.17 -14.19
CA PHE A 145 14.27 -10.81 -14.68
C PHE A 145 13.26 -10.68 -15.83
N ARG A 146 12.40 -9.66 -15.75
CA ARG A 146 11.42 -9.34 -16.80
C ARG A 146 11.72 -7.93 -17.32
N PHE A 147 11.89 -7.84 -18.63
CA PHE A 147 12.10 -6.59 -19.35
C PHE A 147 10.83 -6.24 -20.12
N ASN A 148 10.38 -4.99 -20.05
CA ASN A 148 9.22 -4.54 -20.81
C ASN A 148 9.62 -4.31 -22.28
N LEU A 149 9.18 -5.19 -23.18
CA LEU A 149 9.49 -5.11 -24.61
C LEU A 149 9.04 -3.79 -25.28
N ARG A 150 8.12 -3.04 -24.68
CA ARG A 150 7.73 -1.71 -25.20
C ARG A 150 8.88 -0.72 -25.17
N TRP A 151 9.78 -0.83 -24.19
CA TRP A 151 10.94 0.07 -24.07
C TRP A 151 11.90 -0.04 -25.26
N ILE A 152 11.91 -1.16 -26.01
CA ILE A 152 12.73 -1.28 -27.24
C ILE A 152 12.30 -0.27 -28.30
N LYS A 153 11.03 0.17 -28.27
CA LYS A 153 10.47 1.12 -29.23
C LYS A 153 10.81 2.58 -28.89
N GLU A 154 11.36 2.84 -27.71
CA GLU A 154 11.75 4.17 -27.26
C GLU A 154 13.24 4.38 -27.55
N ASP A 155 13.58 5.39 -28.36
CA ASP A 155 14.96 5.64 -28.76
C ASP A 155 15.86 5.94 -27.54
N GLU A 156 15.33 6.64 -26.53
CA GLU A 156 16.02 6.89 -25.25
C GLU A 156 16.46 5.60 -24.56
N CYS A 157 15.61 4.55 -24.55
CA CYS A 157 15.98 3.28 -23.94
C CYS A 157 17.18 2.65 -24.66
N ARG A 158 17.19 2.70 -25.99
CA ARG A 158 18.32 2.20 -26.80
C ARG A 158 19.60 2.97 -26.52
N GLU A 159 19.52 4.30 -26.38
CA GLU A 159 20.67 5.14 -26.05
C GLU A 159 21.20 4.87 -24.65
N ILE A 160 20.33 4.78 -23.65
CA ILE A 160 20.70 4.47 -22.26
C ILE A 160 21.40 3.11 -22.19
N VAL A 161 20.84 2.08 -22.82
CA VAL A 161 21.42 0.73 -22.84
C VAL A 161 22.79 0.74 -23.52
N ARG A 162 22.94 1.40 -24.68
CA ARG A 162 24.23 1.52 -25.38
C ARG A 162 25.27 2.27 -24.56
N GLY A 163 24.89 3.40 -23.97
CA GLY A 163 25.79 4.24 -23.20
C GLY A 163 26.26 3.60 -21.89
N ASN A 164 25.52 2.63 -21.36
CA ASN A 164 25.83 1.98 -20.09
C ASN A 164 26.21 0.50 -20.19
N TRP A 165 26.22 -0.08 -21.40
CA TRP A 165 26.43 -1.53 -21.60
C TRP A 165 27.74 -2.05 -20.99
N TRP A 166 28.78 -1.22 -21.01
CA TRP A 166 30.12 -1.56 -20.54
C TRP A 166 30.44 -0.99 -19.15
N ASN A 167 29.51 -0.26 -18.54
CA ASN A 167 29.73 0.35 -17.25
C ASN A 167 29.61 -0.70 -16.14
N SER A 168 30.66 -0.82 -15.33
CA SER A 168 30.60 -1.61 -14.11
C SER A 168 29.81 -0.82 -13.07
N VAL A 169 28.60 -1.29 -12.78
CA VAL A 169 27.75 -0.73 -11.72
C VAL A 169 27.78 -1.65 -10.51
N LEU A 170 27.87 -1.06 -9.31
CA LEU A 170 27.62 -1.80 -8.08
C LEU A 170 26.13 -2.12 -8.02
N GLY A 171 25.75 -3.29 -8.55
CA GLY A 171 24.36 -3.71 -8.58
C GLY A 171 23.84 -3.98 -7.17
N PHE A 172 22.59 -3.57 -6.90
CA PHE A 172 21.84 -4.14 -5.80
C PHE A 172 21.26 -5.47 -6.27
N ARG A 173 21.26 -6.49 -5.40
CA ARG A 173 20.46 -7.68 -5.67
C ARG A 173 19.01 -7.22 -5.80
N MET A 174 18.46 -7.28 -7.02
CA MET A 174 17.02 -7.42 -7.16
C MET A 174 16.68 -8.79 -6.57
N TYR A 175 16.25 -8.75 -5.30
CA TYR A 175 15.77 -9.82 -4.42
C TYR A 175 16.79 -10.89 -3.95
#